data_AF-A0A2V7XCZ7-F1
#
_entry.id   AF-A0A2V7XCZ7-F1
#
_cell.length_a   1.000
_cell.length_b   1.000
_cell.length_c   1.000
_cell.angle_alpha   90.00
_cell.angle_beta   90.00
_cell.angle_gamma   90.00
#
_symmetry.space_group_name_H-M   'P 1'
#
loop_
_entity.id
_entity.type
_entity.pdbx_description
1 polymer ?
#
loop_
_entity_poly.entity_id
_entity_poly.type
_entity_poly.pdbx_seq_one_letter_code
_entity_poly.pdbx_strand_id
1 'polypeptide(L)'
;MKEAPPLASPAARAAVVALVVFAAGCGGSNPIGPMPSPSPSPTAQAGGAIAGRYTLSITPSASCAMSRAPITFLMTGADAGATTHPGVQVLLDPNGFRLELEAVYENFSIHGGLGTPDGGVVSDQGQSVFVHAIGAGPVLRATDSRGEVLTGTLAGYLALAAIGDFEGTLGTCSAADHALSLRTR
;
A
#
# COMPACT_ATOMS: atom_id res chain seq x y z
N MET A 1 -0.55 26.23 72.24
CA MET A 1 -0.63 24.82 71.77
C MET A 1 -0.74 24.91 70.25
N LYS A 2 0.35 24.64 69.49
CA LYS A 2 0.65 23.33 68.82
C LYS A 2 -0.49 22.94 67.86
N GLU A 3 -0.33 22.59 66.58
CA GLU A 3 0.81 22.16 65.74
C GLU A 3 0.24 22.03 64.30
N ALA A 4 1.07 22.13 63.26
CA ALA A 4 0.74 21.65 61.90
C ALA A 4 1.23 20.19 61.72
N PRO A 5 1.14 19.63 60.49
CA PRO A 5 0.17 18.65 59.95
C PRO A 5 0.63 17.18 60.12
N PRO A 6 -0.04 16.21 59.47
CA PRO A 6 0.72 15.11 58.89
C PRO A 6 0.49 14.94 57.37
N LEU A 7 1.60 14.90 56.62
CA LEU A 7 1.69 14.17 55.35
C LEU A 7 1.74 12.66 55.64
N ALA A 8 1.01 11.87 54.86
CA ALA A 8 1.40 10.49 54.53
C ALA A 8 0.75 10.06 53.19
N SER A 9 1.59 9.78 52.21
CA SER A 9 1.31 9.19 50.89
C SER A 9 1.13 7.65 50.99
N PRO A 10 1.27 6.88 49.89
CA PRO A 10 0.33 6.64 48.78
C PRO A 10 -0.12 5.16 48.75
N ALA A 11 -1.27 4.83 48.15
CA ALA A 11 -1.60 3.43 47.84
C ALA A 11 -2.32 3.32 46.51
N ALA A 12 -1.66 2.63 45.60
CA ALA A 12 -2.07 2.24 44.26
C ALA A 12 -3.42 1.53 44.22
N ARG A 13 -4.12 1.67 43.08
CA ARG A 13 -5.06 0.73 42.42
C ARG A 13 -5.86 1.55 41.39
N ALA A 14 -6.05 1.18 40.13
CA ALA A 14 -5.59 0.09 39.30
C ALA A 14 -5.81 0.58 37.85
N ALA A 15 -4.84 0.39 36.96
CA ALA A 15 -5.05 0.66 35.54
C ALA A 15 -5.99 -0.41 34.98
N VAL A 16 -7.19 0.00 34.53
CA VAL A 16 -8.13 -0.85 33.82
C VAL A 16 -7.57 -1.09 32.42
N VAL A 17 -7.01 -2.28 32.19
CA VAL A 17 -6.71 -2.78 30.84
C VAL A 17 -8.04 -3.19 30.22
N ALA A 18 -8.55 -2.39 29.29
CA ALA A 18 -9.72 -2.72 28.50
C ALA A 18 -9.36 -3.85 27.52
N LEU A 19 -9.83 -5.06 27.82
CA LEU A 19 -9.78 -6.23 26.96
C LEU A 19 -10.83 -6.04 25.85
N VAL A 20 -10.40 -5.73 24.62
CA VAL A 20 -11.29 -5.73 23.45
C VAL A 20 -11.41 -7.17 22.94
N VAL A 21 -12.59 -7.76 23.17
CA VAL A 21 -12.99 -9.06 22.63
C VAL A 21 -13.43 -8.87 21.17
N PHE A 22 -12.70 -9.46 20.21
CA PHE A 22 -13.21 -9.63 18.85
C PHE A 22 -14.01 -10.92 18.77
N ALA A 23 -15.33 -10.79 18.81
CA ALA A 23 -16.25 -11.85 18.42
C ALA A 23 -16.34 -11.92 16.89
N ALA A 24 -16.38 -13.16 16.38
CA ALA A 24 -16.42 -13.50 14.97
C ALA A 24 -17.65 -12.95 14.24
N GLY A 25 -17.43 -12.45 13.02
CA GLY A 25 -18.43 -12.22 11.99
C GLY A 25 -17.83 -12.53 10.62
N CYS A 26 -18.18 -13.67 10.02
CA CYS A 26 -18.01 -13.89 8.59
C CYS A 26 -19.14 -13.14 7.87
N GLY A 27 -18.78 -12.25 6.92
CA GLY A 27 -19.75 -11.61 6.03
C GLY A 27 -19.30 -10.22 5.60
N GLY A 28 -18.71 -10.14 4.40
CA GLY A 28 -18.52 -8.89 3.66
C GLY A 28 -17.42 -7.99 4.23
N SER A 29 -16.17 -8.30 3.90
CA SER A 29 -15.10 -7.30 3.96
C SER A 29 -15.38 -6.27 2.87
N ASN A 30 -16.19 -5.25 3.17
CA ASN A 30 -16.07 -3.96 2.50
C ASN A 30 -14.88 -3.28 3.19
N PRO A 31 -13.65 -3.31 2.63
CA PRO A 31 -12.60 -2.43 3.13
C PRO A 31 -13.13 -1.01 3.05
N ILE A 32 -13.02 -0.29 4.16
CA ILE A 32 -13.51 1.08 4.35
C ILE A 32 -12.68 2.00 3.45
N GLY A 33 -13.08 2.11 2.19
CA GLY A 33 -12.53 3.04 1.20
C GLY A 33 -11.02 2.97 1.01
N PRO A 34 -10.49 3.77 0.08
CA PRO A 34 -9.06 3.94 0.00
C PRO A 34 -8.56 4.61 1.29
N MET A 35 -7.70 3.91 2.04
CA MET A 35 -6.87 4.53 3.07
C MET A 35 -6.17 5.74 2.43
N PRO A 36 -6.25 6.94 3.05
CA PRO A 36 -5.73 8.15 2.42
C PRO A 36 -4.23 7.98 2.18
N SER A 37 -3.82 8.18 0.92
CA SER A 37 -2.42 8.47 0.60
C SER A 37 -1.96 9.60 1.52
N PRO A 38 -0.74 9.53 2.09
CA PRO A 38 -0.27 10.58 2.98
C PRO A 38 -0.29 11.93 2.26
N SER A 39 -0.79 12.95 2.95
CA SER A 39 -0.73 14.33 2.45
C SER A 39 0.73 14.69 2.15
N PRO A 40 1.02 15.29 0.98
CA PRO A 40 2.36 15.75 0.66
C PRO A 40 2.80 16.78 1.71
N SER A 41 4.06 16.66 2.16
CA SER A 41 4.71 17.73 2.91
C SER A 41 4.78 18.99 2.03
N PRO A 42 4.67 20.22 2.56
CA PRO A 42 4.81 21.46 1.77
C PRO A 42 6.19 21.60 1.08
N THR A 43 7.14 20.72 1.39
CA THR A 43 8.45 20.58 0.75
C THR A 43 8.55 19.40 -0.23
N ALA A 44 7.46 18.68 -0.50
CA ALA A 44 7.46 17.60 -1.49
C ALA A 44 7.82 18.20 -2.85
N GLN A 45 9.07 17.98 -3.26
CA GLN A 45 9.55 18.43 -4.55
C GLN A 45 8.70 17.72 -5.59
N ALA A 46 8.07 18.47 -6.50
CA ALA A 46 7.31 17.90 -7.60
C ALA A 46 8.17 16.80 -8.24
N GLY A 47 7.70 15.56 -8.14
CA GLY A 47 8.38 14.43 -8.76
C GLY A 47 8.61 14.81 -10.21
N GLY A 48 9.84 14.65 -10.71
CA GLY A 48 10.09 14.85 -12.13
C GLY A 48 9.08 14.03 -12.95
N ALA A 49 8.75 14.49 -14.16
CA ALA A 49 7.79 13.78 -15.02
C ALA A 49 8.18 12.29 -15.12
N ILE A 50 7.29 11.42 -14.61
CA ILE A 50 7.46 9.98 -14.69
C ILE A 50 7.02 9.60 -16.10
N ALA A 51 7.99 9.44 -16.99
CA ALA A 51 7.73 9.05 -18.37
C ALA A 51 8.22 7.61 -18.63
N GLY A 52 7.54 6.92 -19.53
CA GLY A 52 7.97 5.62 -20.04
C GLY A 52 7.26 4.42 -19.39
N ARG A 53 7.76 3.24 -19.70
CA ARG A 53 7.13 1.95 -19.35
C ARG A 53 7.82 1.31 -18.15
N TYR A 54 7.01 0.71 -17.30
CA TYR A 54 7.46 0.04 -16.09
C TYR A 54 6.85 -1.34 -15.98
N THR A 55 7.54 -2.23 -15.27
CA THR A 55 6.99 -3.47 -14.73
C THR A 55 6.83 -3.29 -13.24
N LEU A 56 5.58 -3.31 -12.77
CA LEU A 56 5.27 -3.45 -11.36
C LEU A 56 5.24 -4.95 -11.02
N SER A 57 5.90 -5.34 -9.93
CA SER A 57 5.84 -6.70 -9.41
C SER A 57 5.52 -6.69 -7.93
N ILE A 58 4.58 -7.54 -7.52
CA ILE A 58 4.17 -7.75 -6.14
C ILE A 58 4.38 -9.23 -5.81
N THR A 59 5.11 -9.52 -4.75
CA THR A 59 5.25 -10.90 -4.24
C THR A 59 4.55 -11.01 -2.90
N PRO A 60 3.53 -11.87 -2.77
CA PRO A 60 2.85 -12.08 -1.51
C PRO A 60 3.80 -12.45 -0.37
N SER A 61 3.56 -11.89 0.82
CA SER A 61 4.36 -12.18 2.02
C SER A 61 4.39 -13.68 2.32
N ALA A 62 5.48 -14.13 2.94
CA ALA A 62 5.60 -15.51 3.42
C ALA A 62 4.56 -15.87 4.48
N SER A 63 3.98 -14.86 5.15
CA SER A 63 2.92 -15.04 6.13
C SER A 63 1.54 -15.32 5.50
N CYS A 64 1.37 -15.07 4.19
CA CYS A 64 0.10 -15.22 3.52
C CYS A 64 -0.20 -16.69 3.19
N ALA A 65 -1.43 -17.12 3.47
CA ALA A 65 -1.95 -18.43 3.06
C ALA A 65 -2.49 -18.40 1.61
N MET A 66 -1.64 -18.03 0.66
CA MET A 66 -1.97 -17.90 -0.77
C MET A 66 -0.73 -18.17 -1.64
N SER A 67 -0.88 -18.17 -2.97
CA SER A 67 0.27 -18.26 -3.88
C SER A 67 1.29 -17.18 -3.57
N ARG A 68 2.58 -17.53 -3.58
CA ARG A 68 3.70 -16.61 -3.42
C ARG A 68 4.44 -16.33 -4.72
N ALA A 69 3.85 -16.72 -5.85
CA ALA A 69 4.38 -16.37 -7.16
C ALA A 69 4.34 -14.85 -7.34
N PRO A 70 5.37 -14.23 -7.96
CA PRO A 70 5.31 -12.82 -8.31
C PRO A 70 4.14 -12.53 -9.25
N ILE A 71 3.41 -11.47 -8.92
CA ILE A 71 2.30 -10.93 -9.69
C ILE A 71 2.81 -9.68 -10.42
N THR A 72 2.69 -9.63 -11.75
CA THR A 72 3.26 -8.53 -12.54
C THR A 72 2.23 -7.80 -13.38
N PHE A 73 2.52 -6.51 -13.61
CA PHE A 73 1.75 -5.62 -14.45
C PHE A 73 2.67 -4.74 -15.30
N LEU A 74 2.32 -4.57 -16.57
CA LEU A 74 2.95 -3.58 -17.44
C LEU A 74 2.28 -2.22 -17.26
N MET A 75 3.00 -1.29 -16.64
CA MET A 75 2.53 0.04 -16.29
C MET A 75 3.16 1.11 -17.19
N THR A 76 2.54 2.28 -17.27
CA THR A 76 3.08 3.46 -17.96
C THR A 76 3.07 4.65 -17.02
N GLY A 77 4.13 5.45 -17.06
CA GLY A 77 4.20 6.72 -16.34
C GLY A 77 3.16 7.72 -16.83
N ALA A 78 2.58 8.48 -15.90
CA ALA A 78 1.61 9.53 -16.18
C ALA A 78 2.03 10.84 -15.52
N ASP A 79 1.49 11.95 -16.03
CA ASP A 79 1.72 13.27 -15.44
C ASP A 79 1.12 13.34 -14.03
N ALA A 80 1.92 13.82 -13.08
CA ALA A 80 1.51 14.05 -11.70
C ALA A 80 0.26 14.94 -11.63
N GLY A 81 -0.78 14.51 -10.91
CA GLY A 81 -2.01 15.30 -10.74
C GLY A 81 -3.08 15.07 -11.81
N ALA A 82 -2.98 14.01 -12.62
CA ALA A 82 -4.14 13.48 -13.34
C ALA A 82 -5.22 12.93 -12.38
N THR A 83 -4.84 12.69 -11.13
CA THR A 83 -5.68 12.32 -9.98
C THR A 83 -5.54 13.32 -8.84
N THR A 84 -6.29 13.10 -7.76
CA THR A 84 -6.52 14.06 -6.67
C THR A 84 -5.26 14.49 -5.89
N HIS A 85 -4.08 13.85 -6.06
CA HIS A 85 -2.88 14.17 -5.29
C HIS A 85 -1.62 14.43 -6.15
N PRO A 86 -0.79 15.42 -5.78
CA PRO A 86 0.49 15.67 -6.46
C PRO A 86 1.53 14.60 -6.07
N GLY A 87 2.18 13.97 -7.06
CA GLY A 87 3.19 12.92 -6.82
C GLY A 87 3.61 12.16 -8.08
N VAL A 88 4.43 11.14 -7.91
CA VAL A 88 4.75 10.12 -8.92
C VAL A 88 3.51 9.29 -9.21
N GLN A 89 3.13 9.18 -10.48
CA GLN A 89 1.98 8.40 -10.91
C GLN A 89 2.38 7.39 -11.99
N VAL A 90 2.01 6.13 -11.77
CA VAL A 90 2.22 5.03 -12.73
C VAL A 90 0.94 4.21 -12.83
N LEU A 91 0.47 3.99 -14.05
CA LEU A 91 -0.86 3.47 -14.32
C LEU A 91 -0.82 2.22 -15.20
N LEU A 92 -1.70 1.27 -14.93
CA LEU A 92 -2.19 0.33 -15.93
C LEU A 92 -3.39 0.96 -16.63
N ASP A 93 -3.31 1.08 -17.96
CA ASP A 93 -4.34 1.67 -18.82
C ASP A 93 -4.69 3.12 -18.43
N PRO A 94 -3.98 4.14 -18.97
CA PRO A 94 -4.17 5.54 -18.58
C PRO A 94 -5.57 6.12 -18.88
N ASN A 95 -6.43 5.37 -19.60
CA ASN A 95 -7.81 5.76 -19.90
C ASN A 95 -8.86 5.06 -19.01
N GLY A 96 -8.42 4.20 -18.09
CA GLY A 96 -9.31 3.41 -17.23
C GLY A 96 -8.82 3.21 -15.79
N PHE A 97 -7.61 3.71 -15.45
CA PHE A 97 -7.00 3.67 -14.11
C PHE A 97 -7.20 2.33 -13.40
N ARG A 98 -7.00 1.21 -14.13
CA ARG A 98 -7.36 -0.13 -13.65
C ARG A 98 -6.44 -0.62 -12.52
N LEU A 99 -5.23 -0.07 -12.49
CA LEU A 99 -4.29 -0.23 -11.39
C LEU A 99 -3.46 1.04 -11.35
N GLU A 100 -3.36 1.63 -10.17
CA GLU A 100 -2.67 2.91 -9.98
C GLU A 100 -1.71 2.82 -8.80
N LEU A 101 -0.47 3.22 -9.04
CA LEU A 101 0.47 3.61 -8.00
C LEU A 101 0.60 5.14 -8.01
N GLU A 102 0.16 5.77 -6.94
CA GLU A 102 0.28 7.22 -6.69
C GLU A 102 1.14 7.43 -5.44
N ALA A 103 2.31 8.05 -5.57
CA ALA A 103 3.29 8.14 -4.49
C ALA A 103 3.98 9.50 -4.38
N VAL A 104 4.31 9.91 -3.16
CA VAL A 104 5.23 11.02 -2.93
C VAL A 104 6.66 10.53 -3.10
N TYR A 105 7.50 11.31 -3.79
CA TYR A 105 8.94 11.08 -3.88
C TYR A 105 9.70 12.05 -2.98
N GLU A 106 10.36 11.52 -1.96
CA GLU A 106 11.14 12.30 -0.98
C GLU A 106 12.37 11.51 -0.55
N ASN A 107 13.51 12.19 -0.37
CA ASN A 107 14.75 11.58 0.12
C ASN A 107 15.13 10.27 -0.59
N PHE A 108 15.06 10.28 -1.93
CA PHE A 108 15.33 9.11 -2.77
C PHE A 108 14.46 7.88 -2.44
N SER A 109 13.22 8.09 -2.00
CA SER A 109 12.27 7.03 -1.71
C SER A 109 10.88 7.42 -2.21
N ILE A 110 10.08 6.41 -2.57
CA ILE A 110 8.63 6.60 -2.77
C ILE A 110 7.86 6.12 -1.54
N HIS A 111 6.72 6.76 -1.31
CA HIS A 111 5.70 6.28 -0.39
C HIS A 111 4.31 6.67 -0.92
N GLY A 112 3.43 5.69 -1.14
CA GLY A 112 2.20 5.93 -1.89
C GLY A 112 1.18 4.80 -1.86
N GLY A 113 -0.02 5.10 -2.34
CA GLY A 113 -1.11 4.14 -2.46
C GLY A 113 -0.99 3.31 -3.74
N LEU A 114 -1.31 2.02 -3.62
CA LEU A 114 -1.54 1.10 -4.73
C LEU A 114 -2.96 0.56 -4.63
N GLY A 115 -3.77 0.80 -5.67
CA GLY A 115 -5.20 0.51 -5.65
C GLY A 115 -5.73 -0.07 -6.95
N THR A 116 -6.72 -0.95 -6.83
CA THR A 116 -7.55 -1.45 -7.94
C THR A 116 -8.98 -0.94 -7.81
N PRO A 117 -9.74 -0.85 -8.92
CA PRO A 117 -11.19 -0.66 -8.84
C PRO A 117 -11.86 -1.91 -8.26
N ASP A 118 -13.16 -1.80 -7.91
CA ASP A 118 -13.96 -2.88 -7.31
C ASP A 118 -13.95 -4.20 -8.12
N GLY A 119 -13.75 -4.13 -9.43
CA GLY A 119 -13.67 -5.32 -10.30
C GLY A 119 -12.30 -6.01 -10.32
N GLY A 120 -11.32 -5.48 -9.60
CA GLY A 120 -9.93 -5.93 -9.66
C GLY A 120 -9.29 -5.67 -11.02
N VAL A 121 -8.09 -6.24 -11.20
CA VAL A 121 -7.29 -6.12 -12.41
C VAL A 121 -6.65 -7.46 -12.76
N VAL A 122 -6.53 -7.76 -14.06
CA VAL A 122 -5.89 -9.00 -14.51
C VAL A 122 -4.37 -8.79 -14.60
N SER A 123 -3.60 -9.63 -13.91
CA SER A 123 -2.13 -9.65 -13.99
C SER A 123 -1.61 -10.34 -15.26
N ASP A 124 -0.32 -10.19 -15.56
CA ASP A 124 0.31 -10.89 -16.68
C ASP A 124 0.30 -12.42 -16.51
N GLN A 125 0.08 -12.92 -15.29
CA GLN A 125 -0.07 -14.34 -14.97
C GLN A 125 -1.49 -14.87 -15.20
N GLY A 126 -2.41 -14.01 -15.64
CA GLY A 126 -3.80 -14.39 -15.88
C GLY A 126 -4.59 -14.62 -14.60
N GLN A 127 -4.34 -13.84 -13.55
CA GLN A 127 -5.11 -13.85 -12.30
C GLN A 127 -5.78 -12.50 -12.09
N SER A 128 -6.99 -12.50 -11.54
CA SER A 128 -7.62 -11.29 -11.03
C SER A 128 -6.98 -10.92 -9.68
N VAL A 129 -6.59 -9.67 -9.56
CA VAL A 129 -5.87 -9.12 -8.41
C VAL A 129 -6.66 -7.94 -7.87
N PHE A 130 -6.83 -7.92 -6.56
CA PHE A 130 -7.47 -6.83 -5.84
C PHE A 130 -6.46 -6.35 -4.82
N VAL A 131 -6.12 -5.07 -4.85
CA VAL A 131 -5.13 -4.50 -3.95
C VAL A 131 -5.62 -3.18 -3.41
N HIS A 132 -5.43 -3.03 -2.10
CA HIS A 132 -5.59 -1.77 -1.39
C HIS A 132 -4.47 -1.68 -0.36
N ALA A 133 -3.37 -1.04 -0.75
CA ALA A 133 -2.13 -1.10 0.02
C ALA A 133 -1.26 0.16 -0.15
N ILE A 134 -0.29 0.30 0.74
CA ILE A 134 0.70 1.36 0.72
C ILE A 134 2.04 0.76 0.30
N GLY A 135 2.57 1.24 -0.82
CA GLY A 135 3.89 0.90 -1.33
C GLY A 135 4.94 1.89 -0.84
N ALA A 136 6.11 1.38 -0.48
CA ALA A 136 7.26 2.20 -0.15
C ALA A 136 8.56 1.54 -0.63
N GLY A 137 9.57 2.36 -0.93
CA GLY A 137 10.89 1.82 -1.24
C GLY A 137 11.88 2.88 -1.74
N PRO A 138 13.19 2.58 -1.64
CA PRO A 138 14.23 3.44 -2.19
C PRO A 138 14.15 3.46 -3.72
N VAL A 139 14.38 4.64 -4.28
CA VAL A 139 14.47 4.86 -5.72
C VAL A 139 15.94 4.91 -6.13
N LEU A 140 16.29 4.05 -7.06
CA LEU A 140 17.58 4.07 -7.74
C LEU A 140 17.40 4.64 -9.14
N ARG A 141 18.48 5.19 -9.70
CA ARG A 141 18.49 5.66 -11.08
C ARG A 141 18.85 4.50 -12.01
N ALA A 142 17.98 4.20 -12.96
CA ALA A 142 18.25 3.26 -14.04
C ALA A 142 19.25 3.84 -15.06
N THR A 143 19.71 2.99 -15.97
CA THR A 143 20.68 3.36 -17.03
C THR A 143 20.14 4.44 -17.97
N ASP A 144 18.83 4.52 -18.16
CA ASP A 144 18.14 5.54 -18.96
C ASP A 144 17.71 6.78 -18.15
N SER A 145 18.26 6.93 -16.93
CA SER A 145 17.98 8.01 -15.99
C SER A 145 16.58 8.02 -15.35
N ARG A 146 15.72 7.05 -15.64
CA ARG A 146 14.43 6.90 -14.94
C ARG A 146 14.63 6.30 -13.54
N GLY A 147 13.70 6.58 -12.62
CA GLY A 147 13.71 6.00 -11.28
C GLY A 147 13.15 4.57 -11.27
N GLU A 148 13.77 3.67 -10.51
CA GLU A 148 13.30 2.31 -10.23
C GLU A 148 13.28 2.03 -8.73
N VAL A 149 12.35 1.18 -8.30
CA VAL A 149 12.36 0.56 -6.97
C VAL A 149 12.72 -0.91 -7.15
N LEU A 150 13.95 -1.29 -6.81
CA LEU A 150 14.39 -2.69 -6.92
C LEU A 150 13.86 -3.56 -5.78
N THR A 151 13.86 -3.00 -4.57
CA THR A 151 13.39 -3.68 -3.36
C THR A 151 12.57 -2.71 -2.54
N GLY A 152 11.25 -2.85 -2.58
CA GLY A 152 10.29 -2.11 -1.77
C GLY A 152 9.41 -3.03 -0.94
N THR A 153 8.59 -2.42 -0.09
CA THR A 153 7.55 -3.09 0.68
C THR A 153 6.19 -2.61 0.22
N LEU A 154 5.21 -3.51 0.25
CA LEU A 154 3.81 -3.21 0.08
C LEU A 154 3.08 -3.70 1.33
N ALA A 155 2.44 -2.78 2.03
CA ALA A 155 1.72 -3.05 3.27
C ALA A 155 0.23 -2.80 3.06
N GLY A 156 -0.59 -3.82 3.29
CA GLY A 156 -2.03 -3.70 3.14
C GLY A 156 -2.66 -4.92 2.52
N TYR A 157 -3.84 -4.73 1.97
CA TYR A 157 -4.68 -5.80 1.48
C TYR A 157 -4.30 -6.24 0.07
N LEU A 158 -4.22 -7.55 -0.13
CA LEU A 158 -4.02 -8.21 -1.40
C LEU A 158 -4.91 -9.45 -1.47
N ALA A 159 -5.70 -9.56 -2.54
CA ALA A 159 -6.51 -10.73 -2.82
C ALA A 159 -6.30 -11.22 -4.24
N LEU A 160 -6.43 -12.54 -4.41
CA LEU A 160 -6.33 -13.22 -5.69
C LEU A 160 -7.63 -13.96 -6.00
N ALA A 161 -7.96 -13.99 -7.28
CA ALA A 161 -9.04 -14.79 -7.84
C ALA A 161 -8.65 -15.30 -9.23
N ALA A 162 -9.33 -16.34 -9.70
CA ALA A 162 -9.28 -16.65 -11.13
C ALA A 162 -9.96 -15.53 -11.93
N ILE A 163 -9.66 -15.44 -13.24
CA ILE A 163 -10.30 -14.43 -14.09
C ILE A 163 -11.82 -14.68 -14.11
N GLY A 164 -12.58 -13.65 -13.76
CA GLY A 164 -14.05 -13.69 -13.71
C GLY A 164 -14.63 -14.20 -12.40
N ASP A 165 -13.80 -14.66 -11.46
CA ASP A 165 -14.26 -15.10 -10.14
C ASP A 165 -14.32 -13.94 -9.12
N PHE A 166 -14.94 -14.24 -7.98
CA PHE A 166 -15.02 -13.32 -6.86
C PHE A 166 -13.66 -13.12 -6.19
N GLU A 167 -13.49 -11.91 -5.68
CA GLU A 167 -12.35 -11.50 -4.86
C GLU A 167 -12.01 -12.52 -3.76
N GLY A 168 -10.71 -12.85 -3.65
CA GLY A 168 -10.20 -13.67 -2.54
C GLY A 168 -10.43 -15.18 -2.67
N THR A 169 -11.06 -15.65 -3.74
CA THR A 169 -11.27 -17.10 -3.99
C THR A 169 -9.98 -17.91 -4.06
N LEU A 170 -8.85 -17.29 -4.44
CA LEU A 170 -7.51 -17.88 -4.41
C LEU A 170 -6.65 -17.41 -3.22
N GLY A 171 -7.27 -16.73 -2.25
CA GLY A 171 -6.65 -16.28 -1.02
C GLY A 171 -6.63 -14.75 -0.89
N THR A 172 -6.59 -14.32 0.37
CA THR A 172 -6.50 -12.91 0.80
C THR A 172 -5.38 -12.76 1.81
N CYS A 173 -4.76 -11.59 1.86
CA CYS A 173 -3.72 -11.29 2.83
C CYS A 173 -3.70 -9.80 3.16
N SER A 174 -3.43 -9.46 4.42
CA SER A 174 -3.28 -8.08 4.90
C SER A 174 -1.93 -7.88 5.58
N ALA A 175 -0.86 -8.41 4.98
CA ALA A 175 0.47 -8.35 5.58
C ALA A 175 1.11 -6.97 5.38
N ALA A 176 2.08 -6.64 6.22
CA ALA A 176 2.82 -5.39 6.12
C ALA A 176 4.10 -5.50 5.27
N ASP A 177 4.39 -6.69 4.76
CA ASP A 177 5.70 -7.05 4.19
C ASP A 177 5.60 -7.83 2.88
N HIS A 178 4.59 -7.54 2.04
CA HIS A 178 4.63 -7.97 0.64
C HIS A 178 5.84 -7.30 -0.03
N ALA A 179 6.54 -8.02 -0.90
CA ALA A 179 7.65 -7.41 -1.64
C ALA A 179 7.11 -6.65 -2.85
N LEU A 180 7.62 -5.44 -3.06
CA LEU A 180 7.28 -4.55 -4.18
C LEU A 180 8.53 -4.30 -5.02
N SER A 181 8.38 -4.28 -6.35
CA SER A 181 9.36 -3.64 -7.22
C SER A 181 8.68 -2.90 -8.36
N LEU A 182 9.30 -1.81 -8.81
CA LEU A 182 8.88 -1.02 -9.95
C LEU A 182 10.11 -0.80 -10.83
N ARG A 183 10.17 -1.50 -11.95
CA ARG A 183 11.35 -1.56 -12.81
C ARG A 183 11.09 -0.93 -14.16
N THR A 184 12.06 -0.24 -14.72
CA THR A 184 12.00 0.30 -16.07
C THR A 184 12.03 -0.84 -17.08
N ARG A 185 11.31 -0.65 -18.17
CA ARG A 185 11.25 -1.58 -19.31
C ARG A 185 11.78 -0.90 -20.57
#